data_AF-A0A9N9X708-F1
#
_entry.id   AF-A0A9N9X708-F1
#
_cell.length_a   1.000
_cell.length_b   1.000
_cell.length_c   1.000
_cell.angle_alpha   90.00
_cell.angle_beta   90.00
_cell.angle_gamma   90.00
#
_symmetry.space_group_name_H-M   'P 1'
#
loop_
_entity.id
_entity.type
_entity.pdbx_description
1 polymer ?
#
loop_
_entity_poly.entity_id
_entity_poly.type
_entity_poly.pdbx_seq_one_letter_code
_entity_poly.pdbx_strand_id
1 'polypeptide(L)'
;MKFLLLTCFIVILGVSSAENEKRPVLKRIVRSTLGQITTAATQQLKTLIITNCVDNGFTDIEDDLKQSFNDLEACVSKRKIYVDNKEDFINNIKECSQESIKKVKGCLIKKQAYFPDFLLNLAIKNVEMFYDDQEIITNDLVPCMKIFEQFDISFGYLKCIVTTSKRTNDTVTIPDSLETYCSRFLPGIHCLTDILDKECTQYPKVKKYSEDYLQANKYPCEQKYE
;
A
#
# COMPACT_ATOMS: atom_id res chain seq x y z
N MET A 1 -5.75 3.74 13.74
CA MET A 1 -6.54 2.78 12.89
C MET A 1 -6.31 3.04 11.40
N LYS A 2 -5.32 3.87 11.05
CA LYS A 2 -5.26 4.50 9.72
C LYS A 2 -3.95 4.17 8.99
N PHE A 3 -2.87 3.91 9.73
CA PHE A 3 -1.58 3.54 9.12
C PHE A 3 -1.52 2.08 8.66
N LEU A 4 -2.34 1.19 9.22
CA LEU A 4 -2.35 -0.24 8.89
C LEU A 4 -3.21 -0.61 7.69
N LEU A 5 -3.88 0.37 7.07
CA LEU A 5 -4.61 0.19 5.81
C LEU A 5 -3.70 0.33 4.57
N LEU A 6 -2.46 0.82 4.75
CA LEU A 6 -1.44 1.00 3.70
C LEU A 6 -1.02 -0.29 2.97
N THR A 7 -1.27 -1.46 3.56
CA THR A 7 -1.01 -2.80 3.00
C THR A 7 -1.71 -3.06 1.67
N CYS A 8 -2.76 -2.30 1.39
CA CYS A 8 -3.56 -2.45 0.19
C CYS A 8 -3.05 -1.64 -1.00
N PHE A 9 -2.17 -0.64 -0.79
CA PHE A 9 -1.86 0.44 -1.76
C PHE A 9 -1.45 -0.04 -3.16
N ILE A 10 -0.96 -1.28 -3.27
CA ILE A 10 -0.23 -1.72 -4.46
C ILE A 10 -1.07 -2.69 -5.26
N VAL A 11 -2.01 -3.42 -4.62
CA VAL A 11 -3.02 -4.26 -5.28
C VAL A 11 -3.78 -3.48 -6.37
N ILE A 12 -3.93 -2.15 -6.27
CA ILE A 12 -4.54 -1.34 -7.33
C ILE A 12 -3.67 -1.22 -8.58
N LEU A 13 -2.35 -1.02 -8.48
CA LEU A 13 -1.50 -0.99 -9.68
C LEU A 13 -1.51 -2.36 -10.34
N GLY A 14 -1.37 -3.43 -9.53
CA GLY A 14 -1.54 -4.85 -9.88
C GLY A 14 -2.81 -5.16 -10.68
N VAL A 15 -3.95 -4.68 -10.17
CA VAL A 15 -5.25 -5.19 -10.59
C VAL A 15 -6.02 -4.27 -11.51
N SER A 16 -5.69 -2.97 -11.57
CA SER A 16 -6.16 -2.11 -12.67
C SER A 16 -5.59 -2.56 -14.03
N SER A 17 -4.47 -3.29 -14.06
CA SER A 17 -3.92 -3.87 -15.30
C SER A 17 -4.39 -5.31 -15.58
N ALA A 18 -4.79 -6.05 -14.53
CA ALA A 18 -5.52 -7.31 -14.70
C ALA A 18 -6.93 -7.12 -15.32
N GLU A 19 -7.38 -5.87 -15.53
CA GLU A 19 -8.58 -5.53 -16.31
C GLU A 19 -8.54 -6.06 -17.76
N ASN A 20 -7.36 -6.42 -18.28
CA ASN A 20 -7.17 -6.89 -19.66
C ASN A 20 -7.11 -8.41 -19.84
N GLU A 21 -7.09 -9.22 -18.78
CA GLU A 21 -7.26 -10.67 -18.93
C GLU A 21 -8.74 -11.03 -19.10
N LYS A 22 -9.06 -11.89 -20.08
CA LYS A 22 -10.41 -12.40 -20.40
C LYS A 22 -11.01 -13.29 -19.29
N ARG A 23 -10.81 -12.98 -18.01
CA ARG A 23 -11.30 -13.74 -16.86
C ARG A 23 -12.29 -12.89 -16.04
N PRO A 24 -13.60 -12.89 -16.39
CA PRO A 24 -14.62 -12.08 -15.71
C PRO A 24 -14.78 -12.36 -14.20
N VAL A 25 -14.27 -13.49 -13.71
CA VAL A 25 -14.28 -13.88 -12.29
C VAL A 25 -13.26 -13.07 -11.48
N LEU A 26 -12.07 -12.79 -12.04
CA LEU A 26 -11.02 -11.96 -11.43
C LEU A 26 -11.51 -10.52 -11.22
N LYS A 27 -12.26 -10.00 -12.21
CA LYS A 27 -12.87 -8.67 -12.20
C LYS A 27 -13.87 -8.48 -11.04
N ARG A 28 -14.58 -9.53 -10.61
CA ARG A 28 -15.62 -9.43 -9.59
C ARG A 28 -15.04 -9.48 -8.17
N ILE A 29 -14.06 -10.36 -7.93
CA ILE A 29 -13.45 -10.60 -6.61
C ILE A 29 -12.61 -9.41 -6.18
N VAL A 30 -11.86 -8.79 -7.10
CA VAL A 30 -11.08 -7.60 -6.76
C VAL A 30 -11.96 -6.36 -6.62
N ARG A 31 -13.07 -6.25 -7.38
CA ARG A 31 -13.99 -5.11 -7.26
C ARG A 31 -14.81 -5.07 -5.97
N SER A 32 -15.19 -6.20 -5.38
CA SER A 32 -16.21 -6.19 -4.33
C SER A 32 -15.69 -5.82 -2.94
N THR A 33 -14.51 -6.31 -2.55
CA THR A 33 -14.06 -6.20 -1.14
C THR A 33 -12.65 -5.63 -1.04
N LEU A 34 -11.68 -6.17 -1.79
CA LEU A 34 -10.29 -5.73 -1.73
C LEU A 34 -10.08 -4.35 -2.38
N GLY A 35 -10.74 -4.08 -3.52
CA GLY A 35 -10.69 -2.77 -4.18
C GLY A 35 -11.27 -1.65 -3.32
N GLN A 36 -12.39 -1.90 -2.63
CA GLN A 36 -13.02 -0.93 -1.73
C GLN A 36 -12.15 -0.62 -0.50
N ILE A 37 -11.57 -1.66 0.12
CA ILE A 37 -10.63 -1.50 1.24
C ILE A 37 -9.39 -0.71 0.80
N THR A 38 -8.91 -0.96 -0.42
CA THR A 38 -7.73 -0.26 -0.95
C THR A 38 -7.99 1.21 -1.25
N THR A 39 -9.09 1.54 -1.93
CA THR A 39 -9.42 2.94 -2.21
C THR A 39 -9.63 3.72 -0.91
N ALA A 40 -10.29 3.12 0.09
CA ALA A 40 -10.44 3.73 1.40
C ALA A 40 -9.09 3.97 2.09
N ALA A 41 -8.15 3.01 2.00
CA ALA A 41 -6.80 3.15 2.54
C ALA A 41 -6.00 4.30 1.91
N THR A 42 -5.99 4.38 0.57
CA THR A 42 -5.30 5.43 -0.17
C THR A 42 -5.84 6.81 0.19
N GLN A 43 -7.17 6.95 0.28
CA GLN A 43 -7.78 8.22 0.68
C GLN A 43 -7.42 8.59 2.13
N GLN A 44 -7.41 7.62 3.05
CA GLN A 44 -6.97 7.89 4.42
C GLN A 44 -5.51 8.33 4.52
N LEU A 45 -4.62 7.78 3.68
CA LEU A 45 -3.23 8.21 3.61
C LEU A 45 -3.10 9.64 3.09
N LYS A 46 -3.80 9.98 2.01
CA LYS A 46 -3.84 11.35 1.48
C LYS A 46 -4.36 12.33 2.53
N THR A 47 -5.46 11.99 3.19
CA THR A 47 -6.03 12.78 4.30
C THR A 47 -5.03 12.95 5.44
N LEU A 48 -4.33 11.87 5.84
CA LEU A 48 -3.30 11.95 6.88
C LEU A 48 -2.23 12.98 6.53
N ILE A 49 -1.68 12.92 5.31
CA ILE A 49 -0.63 13.85 4.87
C ILE A 49 -1.15 15.29 4.88
N ILE A 50 -2.33 15.52 4.29
CA ILE A 50 -2.97 16.84 4.24
C ILE A 50 -3.17 17.39 5.66
N THR A 51 -3.78 16.60 6.55
CA THR A 51 -4.03 17.02 7.94
C THR A 51 -2.74 17.37 8.66
N ASN A 52 -1.66 16.58 8.49
CA ASN A 52 -0.38 16.91 9.13
C ASN A 52 0.22 18.22 8.56
N CYS A 53 0.08 18.48 7.26
CA CYS A 53 0.54 19.73 6.67
C CYS A 53 -0.28 20.95 7.15
N VAL A 54 -1.60 20.79 7.28
CA VAL A 54 -2.48 21.83 7.85
C VAL A 54 -2.14 22.09 9.31
N ASP A 55 -1.96 21.03 10.13
CA ASP A 55 -1.58 21.13 11.54
C ASP A 55 -0.20 21.78 11.73
N ASN A 56 0.68 21.68 10.73
CA ASN A 56 1.99 22.35 10.70
C ASN A 56 1.93 23.82 10.25
N GLY A 57 0.73 24.37 9.99
CA GLY A 57 0.52 25.78 9.65
C GLY A 57 0.37 26.09 8.16
N PHE A 58 0.32 25.08 7.28
CA PHE A 58 0.10 25.27 5.84
C PHE A 58 -1.38 25.14 5.49
N THR A 59 -2.22 26.07 5.96
CA THR A 59 -3.69 25.98 5.83
C THR A 59 -4.20 26.03 4.40
N ASP A 60 -3.49 26.72 3.50
CA ASP A 60 -3.93 26.92 2.11
C ASP A 60 -3.39 25.83 1.15
N ILE A 61 -2.69 24.81 1.66
CA ILE A 61 -2.04 23.79 0.84
C ILE A 61 -2.96 22.61 0.49
N GLU A 62 -4.14 22.52 1.11
CA GLU A 62 -5.02 21.35 0.99
C GLU A 62 -5.42 21.05 -0.47
N ASP A 63 -5.91 22.06 -1.19
CA ASP A 63 -6.34 21.88 -2.58
C ASP A 63 -5.15 21.61 -3.52
N ASP A 64 -4.01 22.24 -3.27
CA ASP A 64 -2.78 22.00 -4.04
C ASP A 64 -2.24 20.58 -3.84
N LEU A 65 -2.27 20.05 -2.61
CA LEU A 65 -1.90 18.65 -2.32
C LEU A 65 -2.90 17.67 -2.95
N LYS A 66 -4.21 17.93 -2.85
CA LYS A 66 -5.23 17.10 -3.51
C LYS A 66 -4.99 17.04 -5.02
N GLN A 67 -4.74 18.19 -5.64
CA GLN A 67 -4.46 18.25 -7.08
C GLN A 67 -3.17 17.49 -7.40
N SER A 68 -2.09 17.69 -6.64
CA SER A 68 -0.84 16.96 -6.83
C SER A 68 -1.01 15.45 -6.71
N PHE A 69 -1.81 14.97 -5.77
CA PHE A 69 -2.11 13.54 -5.66
C PHE A 69 -2.94 13.01 -6.83
N ASN A 70 -3.86 13.80 -7.38
CA ASN A 70 -4.60 13.43 -8.58
C ASN A 70 -3.69 13.38 -9.81
N ASP A 71 -2.77 14.35 -9.95
CA ASP A 71 -1.80 14.41 -11.04
C ASP A 71 -0.82 13.22 -10.98
N LEU A 72 -0.37 12.85 -9.77
CA LEU A 72 0.41 11.65 -9.53
C LEU A 72 -0.32 10.39 -10.00
N GLU A 73 -1.58 10.20 -9.58
CA GLU A 73 -2.38 9.05 -9.98
C GLU A 73 -2.60 8.99 -11.50
N ALA A 74 -2.93 10.13 -12.12
CA ALA A 74 -3.09 10.24 -13.56
C ALA A 74 -1.78 9.93 -14.29
N CYS A 75 -0.64 10.42 -13.81
CA CYS A 75 0.68 10.16 -14.37
C CYS A 75 1.06 8.68 -14.28
N VAL A 76 0.94 8.06 -13.10
CA VAL A 76 1.27 6.65 -12.90
C VAL A 76 0.41 5.76 -13.79
N SER A 77 -0.88 6.11 -13.96
CA SER A 77 -1.83 5.34 -14.78
C SER A 77 -1.53 5.31 -16.28
N LYS A 78 -0.59 6.15 -16.78
CA LYS A 78 -0.12 6.11 -18.17
C LYS A 78 0.61 4.82 -18.51
N ARG A 79 1.17 4.14 -17.51
CA ARG A 79 1.83 2.84 -17.63
C ARG A 79 0.98 1.78 -16.95
N LYS A 80 1.15 0.54 -17.38
CA LYS A 80 0.35 -0.60 -16.93
C LYS A 80 1.25 -1.71 -16.42
N ILE A 81 1.06 -2.09 -15.16
CA ILE A 81 1.81 -3.20 -14.56
C ILE A 81 1.58 -4.48 -15.38
N TYR A 82 2.61 -5.33 -15.52
CA TYR A 82 2.59 -6.54 -16.36
C TYR A 82 2.41 -6.32 -17.88
N VAL A 83 2.13 -5.10 -18.34
CA VAL A 83 2.14 -4.75 -19.77
C VAL A 83 3.47 -4.10 -20.11
N ASP A 84 3.84 -3.07 -19.36
CA ASP A 84 5.20 -2.52 -19.37
C ASP A 84 6.13 -3.44 -18.58
N ASN A 85 7.42 -3.43 -18.91
CA ASN A 85 8.41 -4.18 -18.12
C ASN A 85 8.61 -3.54 -16.73
N LYS A 86 9.17 -4.32 -15.80
CA LYS A 86 9.38 -3.93 -14.40
C LYS A 86 10.12 -2.60 -14.27
N GLU A 87 11.21 -2.42 -15.01
CA GLU A 87 12.07 -1.25 -14.92
C GLU A 87 11.35 0.02 -15.40
N ASP A 88 10.70 -0.03 -16.55
CA ASP A 88 9.94 1.09 -17.11
C ASP A 88 8.80 1.53 -16.19
N PHE A 89 8.08 0.57 -15.60
CA PHE A 89 6.99 0.87 -14.69
C PHE A 89 7.49 1.50 -13.38
N ILE A 90 8.59 0.99 -12.82
CA ILE A 90 9.23 1.58 -11.63
C ILE A 90 9.76 3.00 -11.92
N ASN A 91 10.39 3.21 -13.07
CA ASN A 91 10.89 4.52 -13.47
C ASN A 91 9.74 5.53 -13.64
N ASN A 92 8.62 5.11 -14.22
CA ASN A 92 7.42 5.95 -14.31
C ASN A 92 6.88 6.35 -12.92
N ILE A 93 6.86 5.44 -11.95
CA ILE A 93 6.46 5.77 -10.56
C ILE A 93 7.41 6.84 -9.98
N LYS A 94 8.72 6.64 -10.12
CA LYS A 94 9.73 7.59 -9.62
C LYS A 94 9.53 8.98 -10.23
N GLU A 95 9.41 9.06 -11.55
CA GLU A 95 9.22 10.31 -12.29
C GLU A 95 7.91 11.01 -11.88
N CYS A 96 6.79 10.29 -11.88
CA CYS A 96 5.48 10.85 -11.52
C CYS A 96 5.42 11.33 -10.06
N SER A 97 6.20 10.72 -9.16
CA SER A 97 6.19 11.04 -7.73
C SER A 97 6.97 12.31 -7.34
N GLN A 98 7.86 12.81 -8.19
CA GLN A 98 8.83 13.85 -7.81
C GLN A 98 8.15 15.13 -7.28
N GLU A 99 7.13 15.62 -7.97
CA GLU A 99 6.46 16.86 -7.60
C GLU A 99 5.67 16.69 -6.29
N SER A 100 4.90 15.61 -6.15
CA SER A 100 4.14 15.33 -4.93
C SER A 100 5.06 15.14 -3.73
N ILE A 101 6.18 14.43 -3.88
CA ILE A 101 7.17 14.27 -2.82
C ILE A 101 7.72 15.64 -2.41
N LYS A 102 8.09 16.49 -3.37
CA LYS A 102 8.59 17.84 -3.10
C LYS A 102 7.56 18.68 -2.34
N LYS A 103 6.30 18.68 -2.76
CA LYS A 103 5.22 19.43 -2.10
C LYS A 103 4.96 18.93 -0.68
N VAL A 104 4.86 17.62 -0.49
CA VAL A 104 4.65 17.01 0.82
C VAL A 104 5.83 17.31 1.76
N LYS A 105 7.08 17.14 1.31
CA LYS A 105 8.26 17.50 2.10
C LYS A 105 8.26 18.99 2.49
N GLY A 106 7.75 19.86 1.61
CA GLY A 106 7.67 21.30 1.85
C GLY A 106 6.72 21.70 2.98
N CYS A 107 5.71 20.88 3.30
CA CYS A 107 4.72 21.18 4.34
C CYS A 107 4.82 20.32 5.60
N LEU A 108 5.62 19.26 5.57
CA LEU A 108 5.96 18.48 6.76
C LEU A 108 7.08 19.14 7.55
N ILE A 109 7.07 18.98 8.87
CA ILE A 109 8.23 19.36 9.68
C ILE A 109 9.44 18.50 9.33
N LYS A 110 10.66 19.01 9.57
CA LYS A 110 11.92 18.33 9.22
C LYS A 110 11.98 16.87 9.69
N LYS A 111 11.45 16.58 10.88
CA LYS A 111 11.43 15.23 11.45
C LYS A 111 10.51 14.24 10.71
N GLN A 112 9.49 14.74 10.02
CA GLN A 112 8.53 13.95 9.25
C GLN A 112 8.89 13.86 7.75
N ALA A 113 9.95 14.55 7.30
CA ALA A 113 10.34 14.63 5.89
C ALA A 113 10.72 13.27 5.27
N TYR A 114 11.04 12.25 6.08
CA TYR A 114 11.26 10.87 5.63
C TYR A 114 10.01 10.23 5.01
N PHE A 115 8.82 10.69 5.40
CA PHE A 115 7.56 9.99 5.13
C PHE A 115 7.23 9.85 3.63
N PRO A 116 7.30 10.90 2.79
CA PRO A 116 7.05 10.74 1.35
C PRO A 116 8.04 9.79 0.65
N ASP A 117 9.32 9.79 1.03
CA ASP A 117 10.30 8.84 0.48
C ASP A 117 10.07 7.41 0.98
N PHE A 118 9.61 7.27 2.22
CA PHE A 118 9.18 5.98 2.76
C PHE A 118 8.06 5.39 1.90
N LEU A 119 7.05 6.19 1.54
CA LEU A 119 5.95 5.75 0.68
C LEU A 119 6.43 5.38 -0.73
N LEU A 120 7.37 6.15 -1.30
CA LEU A 120 7.95 5.81 -2.61
C LEU A 120 8.71 4.47 -2.56
N ASN A 121 9.55 4.26 -1.56
CA ASN A 121 10.29 3.01 -1.40
C ASN A 121 9.35 1.81 -1.18
N LEU A 122 8.27 2.02 -0.40
CA LEU A 122 7.23 1.01 -0.21
C LEU A 122 6.55 0.67 -1.54
N ALA A 123 6.20 1.68 -2.32
CA ALA A 123 5.58 1.54 -3.65
C ALA A 123 6.47 0.72 -4.59
N ILE A 124 7.74 1.11 -4.73
CA ILE A 124 8.71 0.45 -5.60
C ILE A 124 8.87 -1.02 -5.21
N LYS A 125 9.05 -1.33 -3.92
CA LYS A 125 9.34 -2.70 -3.50
C LYS A 125 8.20 -3.68 -3.67
N ASN A 126 6.97 -3.26 -3.42
CA ASN A 126 5.86 -4.16 -3.71
C ASN A 126 5.61 -4.28 -5.23
N VAL A 127 5.94 -3.25 -6.03
CA VAL A 127 5.92 -3.40 -7.50
C VAL A 127 6.96 -4.42 -7.95
N GLU A 128 8.19 -4.36 -7.42
CA GLU A 128 9.20 -5.38 -7.70
C GLU A 128 8.69 -6.78 -7.35
N MET A 129 8.19 -6.96 -6.13
CA MET A 129 7.57 -8.21 -5.68
C MET A 129 6.43 -8.65 -6.61
N PHE A 130 5.57 -7.74 -7.07
CA PHE A 130 4.47 -8.10 -7.97
C PHE A 130 4.94 -8.66 -9.29
N TYR A 131 5.97 -8.07 -9.90
CA TYR A 131 6.58 -8.62 -11.11
C TYR A 131 7.27 -9.95 -10.83
N ASP A 132 7.99 -10.07 -9.71
CA ASP A 132 8.74 -11.28 -9.37
C ASP A 132 7.80 -12.46 -8.99
N ASP A 133 6.62 -12.15 -8.44
CA ASP A 133 5.59 -13.12 -8.02
C ASP A 133 4.37 -13.17 -8.94
N GLN A 134 4.45 -12.63 -10.17
CA GLN A 134 3.29 -12.54 -11.07
C GLN A 134 2.55 -13.87 -11.24
N GLU A 135 3.28 -14.98 -11.40
CA GLU A 135 2.68 -16.31 -11.53
C GLU A 135 1.99 -16.77 -10.24
N ILE A 136 2.60 -16.54 -9.07
CA ILE A 136 2.04 -16.91 -7.76
C ILE A 136 0.78 -16.09 -7.52
N ILE A 137 0.83 -14.78 -7.78
CA ILE A 137 -0.30 -13.88 -7.62
C ILE A 137 -1.48 -14.36 -8.47
N THR A 138 -1.23 -14.64 -9.74
CA THR A 138 -2.28 -14.96 -10.72
C THR A 138 -2.87 -16.36 -10.51
N ASN A 139 -2.02 -17.35 -10.22
CA ASN A 139 -2.44 -18.76 -10.18
C ASN A 139 -2.80 -19.26 -8.78
N ASP A 140 -2.21 -18.70 -7.73
CA ASP A 140 -2.32 -19.22 -6.36
C ASP A 140 -3.02 -18.22 -5.42
N LEU A 141 -2.53 -16.97 -5.38
CA LEU A 141 -3.04 -15.96 -4.46
C LEU A 141 -4.48 -15.54 -4.82
N VAL A 142 -4.73 -15.18 -6.08
CA VAL A 142 -6.05 -14.75 -6.55
C VAL A 142 -7.14 -15.77 -6.21
N PRO A 143 -6.99 -17.07 -6.53
CA PRO A 143 -7.96 -18.07 -6.09
C PRO A 143 -8.08 -18.16 -4.57
N CYS A 144 -6.97 -18.06 -3.84
CA CYS A 144 -7.03 -18.10 -2.38
C CYS A 144 -7.80 -16.92 -1.78
N MET A 145 -7.65 -15.70 -2.31
CA MET A 145 -8.27 -14.49 -1.76
C MET A 145 -9.80 -14.57 -1.64
N LYS A 146 -10.46 -15.54 -2.29
CA LYS A 146 -11.87 -15.86 -2.08
C LYS A 146 -12.21 -16.26 -0.63
N ILE A 147 -11.24 -16.68 0.18
CA ILE A 147 -11.45 -16.95 1.61
C ILE A 147 -12.04 -15.74 2.34
N PHE A 148 -11.74 -14.52 1.88
CA PHE A 148 -12.27 -13.27 2.45
C PHE A 148 -13.75 -13.03 2.12
N GLU A 149 -14.36 -13.82 1.23
CA GLU A 149 -15.82 -13.81 1.06
C GLU A 149 -16.52 -14.40 2.30
N GLN A 150 -15.80 -15.17 3.12
CA GLN A 150 -16.30 -15.67 4.40
C GLN A 150 -16.22 -14.57 5.46
N PHE A 151 -17.34 -14.33 6.14
CA PHE A 151 -17.46 -13.28 7.14
C PHE A 151 -16.42 -13.40 8.25
N ASP A 152 -16.20 -14.61 8.77
CA ASP A 152 -15.27 -14.84 9.89
C ASP A 152 -13.82 -14.50 9.53
N ILE A 153 -13.41 -14.78 8.29
CA ILE A 153 -12.06 -14.46 7.81
C ILE A 153 -11.90 -12.94 7.62
N SER A 154 -12.85 -12.30 6.93
CA SER A 154 -12.84 -10.84 6.75
C SER A 154 -12.93 -10.08 8.07
N PHE A 155 -13.79 -10.52 8.99
CA PHE A 155 -13.91 -9.93 10.31
C PHE A 155 -12.66 -10.17 11.16
N GLY A 156 -12.08 -11.38 11.09
CA GLY A 156 -10.83 -11.73 11.74
C GLY A 156 -9.67 -10.81 11.30
N TYR A 157 -9.56 -10.56 10.00
CA TYR A 157 -8.60 -9.61 9.44
C TYR A 157 -8.80 -8.19 10.00
N LEU A 158 -10.02 -7.66 9.91
CA LEU A 158 -10.33 -6.32 10.43
C LEU A 158 -10.05 -6.23 11.93
N LYS A 159 -10.40 -7.26 12.70
CA LYS A 159 -10.12 -7.33 14.13
C LYS A 159 -8.61 -7.34 14.40
N CYS A 160 -7.81 -8.06 13.61
CA CYS A 160 -6.35 -8.03 13.72
C CYS A 160 -5.83 -6.61 13.50
N ILE A 161 -6.23 -5.95 12.41
CA ILE A 161 -5.80 -4.58 12.08
C ILE A 161 -6.17 -3.60 13.21
N VAL A 162 -7.41 -3.64 13.71
CA VAL A 162 -7.88 -2.77 14.80
C VAL A 162 -7.12 -3.03 16.11
N THR A 163 -6.91 -4.30 16.45
CA THR A 163 -6.22 -4.69 17.69
C THR A 163 -4.76 -4.27 17.64
N THR A 164 -4.09 -4.52 16.51
CA THR A 164 -2.71 -4.11 16.29
C THR A 164 -2.57 -2.60 16.34
N SER A 165 -3.47 -1.86 15.68
CA SER A 165 -3.50 -0.40 15.71
C SER A 165 -3.64 0.16 17.12
N LYS A 166 -4.49 -0.44 17.97
CA LYS A 166 -4.62 -0.04 19.38
C LYS A 166 -3.35 -0.36 20.16
N ARG A 167 -2.79 -1.56 19.96
CA ARG A 167 -1.58 -2.03 20.63
C ARG A 167 -0.36 -1.16 20.31
N THR A 168 -0.23 -0.72 19.06
CA THR A 168 0.91 0.10 18.62
C THR A 168 0.72 1.60 18.84
N ASN A 169 -0.41 2.02 19.44
CA ASN A 169 -0.77 3.42 19.62
C ASN A 169 -0.72 4.20 18.30
N ASP A 170 -1.40 3.64 17.30
CA ASP A 170 -1.48 4.21 15.96
C ASP A 170 -2.38 5.46 15.92
N THR A 171 -1.76 6.63 15.80
CA THR A 171 -2.39 7.96 15.88
C THR A 171 -2.89 8.49 14.53
N VAL A 172 -3.34 9.75 14.48
CA VAL A 172 -3.65 10.48 13.22
C VAL A 172 -2.52 11.43 12.79
N THR A 173 -1.36 11.30 13.41
CA THR A 173 -0.18 12.15 13.20
C THR A 173 0.94 11.28 12.65
N ILE A 174 1.64 11.78 11.63
CA ILE A 174 2.86 11.18 11.11
C ILE A 174 3.91 11.22 12.24
N PRO A 175 4.47 10.08 12.66
CA PRO A 175 5.50 10.06 13.70
C PRO A 175 6.73 10.91 13.33
N ASP A 176 7.38 11.45 14.36
CA ASP A 176 8.62 12.25 14.22
C ASP A 176 9.86 11.41 13.83
N SER A 177 9.72 10.10 13.66
CA SER A 177 10.83 9.23 13.29
C SER A 177 10.37 8.01 12.52
N LEU A 178 11.23 7.57 11.60
CA LEU A 178 11.08 6.31 10.89
C LEU A 178 10.92 5.13 11.85
N GLU A 179 11.73 5.06 12.91
CA GLU A 179 11.70 3.97 13.89
C GLU A 179 10.31 3.86 14.56
N THR A 180 9.77 5.00 15.02
CA THR A 180 8.44 5.02 15.63
C THR A 180 7.39 4.61 14.61
N TYR A 181 7.45 5.12 13.39
CA TYR A 181 6.53 4.71 12.33
C TYR A 181 6.58 3.22 12.05
N CYS A 182 7.76 2.65 11.86
CA CYS A 182 7.97 1.26 11.54
C CYS A 182 7.53 0.32 12.67
N SER A 183 7.76 0.71 13.92
CA SER A 183 7.25 -0.03 15.09
C SER A 183 5.72 -0.12 15.11
N ARG A 184 5.02 0.84 14.48
CA ARG A 184 3.56 0.88 14.39
C ARG A 184 3.02 0.19 13.15
N PHE A 185 3.73 0.34 12.03
CA PHE A 185 3.36 -0.13 10.71
C PHE A 185 3.57 -1.64 10.53
N LEU A 186 4.79 -2.13 10.80
CA LEU A 186 5.17 -3.52 10.51
C LEU A 186 4.27 -4.58 11.18
N PRO A 187 3.82 -4.40 12.43
CA PRO A 187 2.98 -5.41 13.06
C PRO A 187 1.64 -5.65 12.36
N GLY A 188 1.09 -4.68 11.63
CA GLY A 188 -0.18 -4.90 10.92
C GLY A 188 -0.03 -5.56 9.57
N ILE A 189 1.18 -5.60 9.01
CA ILE A 189 1.50 -6.34 7.78
C ILE A 189 1.22 -7.84 7.98
N HIS A 190 1.55 -8.34 9.18
CA HIS A 190 1.31 -9.73 9.56
C HIS A 190 -0.17 -10.13 9.55
N CYS A 191 -1.10 -9.18 9.71
CA CYS A 191 -2.53 -9.50 9.72
C CYS A 191 -3.00 -10.17 8.41
N LEU A 192 -2.40 -9.81 7.28
CA LEU A 192 -2.73 -10.45 6.00
C LEU A 192 -2.00 -11.80 5.88
N THR A 193 -0.68 -11.82 6.10
CA THR A 193 0.14 -13.03 5.89
C THR A 193 -0.24 -14.16 6.83
N ASP A 194 -0.57 -13.87 8.08
CA ASP A 194 -0.99 -14.89 9.05
C ASP A 194 -2.30 -15.58 8.62
N ILE A 195 -3.20 -14.83 7.97
CA ILE A 195 -4.44 -15.40 7.40
C ILE A 195 -4.11 -16.21 6.15
N LEU A 196 -3.27 -15.69 5.25
CA LEU A 196 -2.88 -16.41 4.05
C LEU A 196 -2.18 -17.73 4.39
N ASP A 197 -1.22 -17.72 5.31
CA ASP A 197 -0.47 -18.90 5.72
C ASP A 197 -1.35 -19.95 6.38
N LYS A 198 -2.41 -19.52 7.07
CA LYS A 198 -3.37 -20.40 7.74
C LYS A 198 -4.44 -20.97 6.79
N GLU A 199 -4.99 -20.14 5.92
CA GLU A 199 -6.21 -20.45 5.15
C GLU A 199 -5.91 -20.82 3.67
N CYS A 200 -4.70 -20.55 3.17
CA CYS A 200 -4.26 -20.85 1.81
C CYS A 200 -3.37 -22.10 1.71
N THR A 201 -3.41 -23.02 2.66
CA THR A 201 -2.47 -24.17 2.69
C THR A 201 -2.52 -25.06 1.44
N GLN A 202 -3.65 -25.06 0.72
CA GLN A 202 -3.83 -25.74 -0.57
C GLN A 202 -3.05 -25.10 -1.73
N TYR A 203 -2.52 -23.90 -1.54
CA TYR A 203 -1.73 -23.14 -2.50
C TYR A 203 -0.30 -22.96 -1.96
N PRO A 204 0.60 -23.94 -2.13
CA PRO A 204 1.90 -23.96 -1.44
C PRO A 204 2.80 -22.77 -1.77
N LYS A 205 2.64 -22.16 -2.96
CA LYS A 205 3.38 -20.96 -3.36
C LYS A 205 2.91 -19.69 -2.65
N VAL A 206 1.73 -19.68 -2.03
CA VAL A 206 1.25 -18.52 -1.25
C VAL A 206 2.16 -18.24 -0.06
N LYS A 207 2.78 -19.27 0.53
CA LYS A 207 3.76 -19.05 1.60
C LYS A 207 4.96 -18.20 1.15
N LYS A 208 5.49 -18.46 -0.06
CA LYS A 208 6.55 -17.63 -0.66
C LYS A 208 6.06 -16.19 -0.82
N TYR A 209 4.85 -15.99 -1.34
CA TYR A 209 4.25 -14.66 -1.44
C TYR A 209 4.13 -13.95 -0.09
N SER A 210 3.69 -14.64 0.97
CA SER A 210 3.64 -14.08 2.33
C SER A 210 5.02 -13.61 2.80
N GLU A 211 6.06 -14.40 2.56
CA GLU A 211 7.45 -14.06 2.91
C GLU A 211 7.94 -12.83 2.13
N ASP A 212 7.74 -12.81 0.80
CA ASP A 212 8.14 -11.70 -0.06
C ASP A 212 7.35 -10.41 0.25
N TYR A 213 6.07 -10.55 0.61
CA TYR A 213 5.23 -9.45 1.07
C TYR A 213 5.75 -8.82 2.35
N LEU A 214 6.14 -9.63 3.33
CA LEU A 214 6.76 -9.12 4.56
C LEU A 214 8.08 -8.40 4.26
N GLN A 215 8.93 -8.96 3.39
CA GLN A 215 10.19 -8.31 3.02
C GLN A 215 9.98 -6.99 2.28
N ALA A 216 9.06 -6.94 1.31
CA ALA A 216 8.74 -5.72 0.57
C ALA A 216 8.23 -4.60 1.48
N ASN A 217 7.41 -4.93 2.49
CA ASN A 217 6.90 -3.97 3.46
C ASN A 217 7.92 -3.61 4.56
N LYS A 218 8.88 -4.51 4.85
CA LYS A 218 9.98 -4.24 5.78
C LYS A 218 11.05 -3.35 5.19
N TYR A 219 11.35 -3.49 3.90
CA TYR A 219 12.45 -2.80 3.23
C TYR A 219 12.52 -1.28 3.50
N PRO A 220 11.42 -0.50 3.41
CA PRO A 220 11.46 0.93 3.67
C PRO A 220 11.91 1.27 5.11
N CYS A 221 11.63 0.40 6.08
CA CYS A 221 12.07 0.58 7.46
C CYS A 221 13.57 0.37 7.68
N GLU A 222 14.26 -0.21 6.71
CA GLU A 222 15.70 -0.48 6.74
C GLU A 222 16.51 0.56 5.96
N GLN A 223 15.82 1.52 5.31
CA GLN A 223 16.47 2.57 4.52
C GLN A 223 16.89 3.76 5.40
N LYS A 224 17.84 4.52 4.86
CA LYS A 224 18.18 5.85 5.37
C LYS A 224 17.49 6.90 4.53
N TYR A 225 16.91 7.90 5.19
CA TYR A 225 16.23 9.03 4.56
C TYR A 225 16.97 10.31 4.93
N GLU A 226 17.19 11.15 3.92
CA GLU A 226 17.87 12.45 4.05
C GLU A 226 16.89 13.62 4.13
#